data_AF-A0A2G2ZBW9-F1
#
_entry.id   AF-A0A2G2ZBW9-F1
#
_cell.length_a   1.000
_cell.length_b   1.000
_cell.length_c   1.000
_cell.angle_alpha   90.00
_cell.angle_beta   90.00
_cell.angle_gamma   90.00
#
_symmetry.space_group_name_H-M   'P 1'
#
loop_
_entity.id
_entity.type
_entity.pdbx_description
1 polymer ?
#
loop_
_entity_poly.entity_id
_entity_poly.type
_entity_poly.pdbx_seq_one_letter_code
_entity_poly.pdbx_strand_id
1 'polypeptide(L)'
;MNSIMIALNKIFPMFNINMPLHTVCDLIRKLRPIPNWKIVCWKKPMTGRVKLNTDGSYLHDSGKAGIGGIIRNEFGDLLMAFAVSVVCNSNNMAEILATSYGVDLCLNWVSWN
;
A
#
# COMPACT_ATOMS: atom_id res chain seq x y z
N MET A 1 16.58 9.89 -17.36
CA MET A 1 17.58 8.83 -17.65
C MET A 1 18.38 8.45 -16.39
N ASN A 2 18.88 9.42 -15.61
CA ASN A 2 19.62 9.15 -14.36
C ASN A 2 18.83 8.41 -13.27
N SER A 3 17.54 8.69 -13.07
CA SER A 3 16.77 8.10 -11.95
C SER A 3 16.62 6.57 -12.05
N ILE A 4 16.46 6.04 -13.27
CA ILE A 4 16.37 4.60 -13.53
C ILE A 4 17.74 3.93 -13.29
N MET A 5 18.81 4.54 -13.79
CA MET A 5 20.18 4.02 -13.58
C MET A 5 20.59 4.04 -12.10
N ILE A 6 20.20 5.08 -11.36
CA ILE A 6 20.42 5.17 -9.90
C ILE A 6 19.63 4.08 -9.16
N ALA A 7 18.35 3.87 -9.52
CA ALA A 7 17.54 2.81 -8.91
C ALA A 7 18.12 1.42 -9.21
N LEU A 8 18.57 1.17 -10.45
CA LEU A 8 19.19 -0.09 -10.84
C LEU A 8 20.54 -0.32 -10.17
N ASN A 9 21.40 0.69 -10.05
CA ASN A 9 22.67 0.60 -9.33
C ASN A 9 22.44 0.32 -7.83
N LYS A 10 21.40 0.91 -7.23
CA LYS A 10 21.03 0.65 -5.83
C LYS A 10 20.57 -0.79 -5.60
N ILE A 11 19.81 -1.35 -6.54
CA ILE A 11 19.27 -2.73 -6.43
C ILE A 11 20.32 -3.77 -6.86
N PHE A 12 21.19 -3.41 -7.80
CA PHE A 12 22.22 -4.26 -8.38
C PHE A 12 23.54 -3.47 -8.46
N PRO A 13 24.34 -3.46 -7.38
CA PRO A 13 25.58 -2.68 -7.30
C PRO A 13 26.63 -3.05 -8.35
N MET A 14 26.47 -4.20 -9.01
CA MET A 14 27.30 -4.65 -10.13
C MET A 14 27.09 -3.86 -11.43
N PHE A 15 26.06 -3.01 -11.53
CA PHE A 15 25.82 -2.23 -12.75
C PHE A 15 26.56 -0.89 -12.74
N ASN A 16 27.43 -0.70 -13.73
CA ASN A 16 28.13 0.56 -13.96
C ASN A 16 27.16 1.60 -14.56
N ILE A 17 27.07 2.75 -13.91
CA ILE A 17 26.14 3.85 -14.20
C ILE A 17 26.43 4.48 -15.58
N ASN A 18 27.63 4.26 -16.13
CA ASN A 18 28.07 4.81 -17.41
C ASN A 18 27.75 3.93 -18.64
N MET A 19 26.97 2.87 -18.49
CA MET A 19 26.62 1.99 -19.63
C MET A 19 25.55 2.62 -20.56
N PRO A 20 25.64 2.38 -21.88
CA PRO A 20 24.60 2.79 -22.83
C PRO A 20 23.23 2.15 -22.52
N LEU A 21 22.15 2.90 -22.75
CA LEU A 21 20.77 2.48 -22.44
C LEU A 21 20.39 1.14 -23.09
N HIS A 22 20.81 0.89 -24.33
CA HIS A 22 20.50 -0.37 -25.02
C HIS A 22 21.11 -1.58 -24.30
N THR A 23 22.33 -1.44 -23.77
CA THR A 23 23.01 -2.47 -22.99
C THR A 23 22.28 -2.76 -21.68
N VAL A 24 21.79 -1.71 -21.01
CA VAL A 24 20.99 -1.83 -19.79
C VAL A 24 19.67 -2.55 -20.06
N CYS A 25 18.98 -2.20 -21.15
CA CYS A 25 17.75 -2.87 -21.58
C CYS A 25 17.98 -4.36 -21.86
N ASP A 26 19.05 -4.70 -22.59
CA ASP A 26 19.40 -6.10 -22.88
C ASP A 26 19.69 -6.90 -21.62
N LEU A 27 20.29 -6.26 -20.61
CA LEU A 27 20.64 -6.86 -19.34
C LEU A 27 19.41 -7.06 -18.45
N ILE A 28 18.54 -6.05 -18.34
CA ILE A 28 17.25 -6.17 -17.64
C ILE A 28 16.42 -7.31 -18.25
N ARG A 29 16.42 -7.44 -19.57
CA ARG A 29 15.70 -8.53 -20.26
C ARG A 29 16.30 -9.91 -19.96
N LYS A 30 17.58 -9.98 -19.60
CA LYS A 30 18.24 -11.21 -19.13
C LYS A 30 18.03 -11.47 -17.63
N LEU A 31 17.70 -10.45 -16.84
CA LEU A 31 17.34 -10.63 -15.43
C LEU A 31 16.06 -11.46 -15.37
N ARG A 32 16.12 -12.57 -14.64
CA ARG A 32 14.95 -13.36 -14.26
C ARG A 32 14.75 -13.18 -12.77
N PRO A 33 14.08 -12.10 -12.33
CA PRO A 33 13.75 -11.96 -10.92
C PRO A 33 12.93 -13.19 -10.52
N ILE A 34 13.33 -13.84 -9.43
CA ILE A 34 12.53 -14.90 -8.84
C ILE A 34 11.56 -14.19 -7.92
N PRO A 35 10.27 -14.03 -8.30
CA PRO A 35 9.32 -13.34 -7.45
C PRO A 35 9.12 -14.16 -6.18
N ASN A 36 9.33 -13.53 -5.03
CA ASN A 36 8.89 -14.09 -3.76
C ASN A 36 7.50 -13.54 -3.49
N TRP A 37 6.49 -14.37 -3.65
CA TRP A 37 5.09 -14.02 -3.45
C TRP A 37 4.50 -14.96 -2.40
N LYS A 38 3.56 -14.43 -1.62
CA LYS A 38 2.79 -15.20 -0.66
C LYS A 38 1.34 -15.13 -1.07
N ILE A 39 0.69 -16.29 -1.19
CA ILE A 39 -0.76 -16.33 -1.37
C ILE A 39 -1.40 -15.78 -0.10
N VAL A 40 -2.15 -14.70 -0.26
CA VAL A 40 -3.02 -14.17 0.79
C VAL A 40 -4.45 -14.54 0.43
N CYS A 41 -4.99 -15.55 1.11
CA CYS A 41 -6.39 -15.92 0.95
C CYS A 41 -7.26 -15.01 1.83
N TRP A 42 -8.17 -14.27 1.20
CA TRP A 42 -9.19 -13.50 1.92
C TRP A 42 -10.24 -14.44 2.49
N LYS A 43 -10.22 -14.64 3.81
CA LYS A 43 -11.24 -15.41 4.52
C LYS A 43 -12.42 -14.50 4.90
N LYS A 44 -13.64 -15.04 4.85
CA LYS A 44 -14.81 -14.42 5.48
C LYS A 44 -14.54 -14.29 6.99
N PRO A 45 -14.85 -13.15 7.64
CA PRO A 45 -14.67 -13.04 9.08
C PRO A 45 -15.63 -13.99 9.81
N MET A 46 -15.25 -14.43 11.01
CA MET A 46 -16.13 -15.26 11.85
C MET A 46 -17.41 -14.49 12.18
N THR A 47 -18.50 -15.19 12.47
CA THR A 47 -19.75 -14.59 12.96
C THR A 47 -19.49 -13.66 14.14
N GLY A 48 -20.12 -12.48 14.13
CA GLY A 48 -19.90 -11.44 15.13
C GLY A 48 -18.58 -10.67 14.98
N ARG A 49 -17.85 -10.84 13.87
CA ARG A 49 -16.66 -10.04 13.55
C ARG A 49 -16.87 -9.24 12.27
N VAL A 50 -16.27 -8.05 12.27
CA VAL A 50 -16.20 -7.20 11.09
C VAL A 50 -14.89 -7.38 10.34
N LYS A 51 -14.90 -7.05 9.05
CA LYS A 51 -13.71 -6.90 8.22
C LYS A 51 -13.52 -5.43 7.89
N LEU A 52 -12.31 -4.93 8.16
CA LEU A 52 -11.87 -3.60 7.79
C LEU A 52 -10.89 -3.69 6.61
N ASN A 53 -11.20 -3.00 5.52
CA ASN A 53 -10.30 -2.78 4.39
C ASN A 53 -9.97 -1.29 4.33
N THR A 54 -8.69 -0.93 4.28
CA THR A 54 -8.21 0.46 4.29
C THR A 54 -7.25 0.72 3.14
N ASP A 55 -7.11 1.98 2.76
CA ASP A 55 -6.16 2.44 1.75
C ASP A 55 -5.72 3.89 2.05
N GLY A 56 -4.45 4.18 1.80
CA GLY A 56 -3.86 5.51 1.95
C GLY A 56 -3.23 6.02 0.65
N SER A 57 -3.60 7.25 0.25
CA SER A 57 -3.00 7.96 -0.88
C SER A 57 -2.14 9.13 -0.39
N TYR A 58 -1.00 9.38 -1.04
CA TYR A 58 -0.05 10.41 -0.62
C TYR A 58 0.56 11.15 -1.82
N LEU A 59 0.59 12.48 -1.76
CA LEU A 59 1.20 13.36 -2.74
C LEU A 59 2.47 14.00 -2.16
N HIS A 60 3.62 13.49 -2.59
CA HIS A 60 4.94 13.85 -2.05
C HIS A 60 5.22 15.36 -2.01
N ASP A 61 4.92 16.07 -3.10
CA ASP A 61 5.29 17.49 -3.25
C ASP A 61 4.56 18.42 -2.29
N SER A 62 3.45 17.97 -1.69
CA SER A 62 2.58 18.82 -0.86
C SER A 62 2.35 18.28 0.55
N GLY A 63 2.78 17.05 0.84
CA GLY A 63 2.42 16.36 2.08
C GLY A 63 0.94 15.97 2.19
N LYS A 64 0.11 16.33 1.21
CA LYS A 64 -1.33 16.02 1.22
C LYS A 64 -1.55 14.53 1.03
N ALA A 65 -2.50 14.01 1.77
CA ALA A 65 -2.91 12.62 1.70
C ALA A 65 -4.42 12.47 1.82
N GLY A 66 -4.93 11.36 1.31
CA GLY A 66 -6.29 10.89 1.57
C GLY A 66 -6.23 9.51 2.20
N ILE A 67 -6.97 9.29 3.28
CA ILE A 67 -7.15 7.97 3.87
C ILE A 67 -8.59 7.51 3.64
N GLY A 68 -8.80 6.22 3.47
CA GLY A 68 -10.13 5.66 3.29
C GLY A 68 -10.23 4.23 3.76
N GLY A 69 -11.47 3.77 3.89
CA GLY A 69 -11.72 2.39 4.23
C GLY A 69 -13.19 2.01 4.24
N ILE A 70 -13.43 0.71 4.27
CA ILE A 70 -14.73 0.06 4.26
C ILE A 70 -14.76 -1.00 5.37
N ILE A 71 -15.82 -0.98 6.16
CA ILE A 71 -16.11 -1.97 7.21
C ILE A 71 -17.30 -2.81 6.74
N ARG A 72 -17.15 -4.14 6.75
CA ARG A 72 -18.19 -5.11 6.38
C ARG A 72 -18.45 -6.13 7.48
N ASN A 73 -19.68 -6.61 7.58
CA ASN A 73 -20.02 -7.72 8.47
C ASN A 73 -19.60 -9.09 7.87
N GLU A 74 -19.90 -10.17 8.58
CA GLU A 74 -19.66 -11.54 8.12
C GLU A 74 -20.46 -11.95 6.88
N PHE A 75 -21.60 -11.32 6.60
CA PHE A 75 -22.39 -11.56 5.40
C PHE A 75 -21.84 -10.84 4.17
N GLY A 76 -20.88 -9.92 4.38
CA GLY A 76 -20.29 -9.10 3.33
C GLY A 76 -21.01 -7.75 3.15
N ASP A 77 -22.04 -7.48 3.94
CA ASP A 77 -22.78 -6.23 3.89
C ASP A 77 -21.91 -5.08 4.37
N LEU A 78 -22.08 -3.94 3.72
CA LEU A 78 -21.41 -2.70 4.10
C LEU A 78 -22.03 -2.17 5.41
N LEU A 79 -21.22 -2.07 6.45
CA LEU A 79 -21.60 -1.42 7.71
C LEU A 79 -21.26 0.07 7.68
N MET A 80 -20.07 0.41 7.18
CA MET A 80 -19.57 1.78 7.15
C MET A 80 -18.50 1.94 6.06
N ALA A 81 -18.39 3.15 5.51
CA ALA A 81 -17.26 3.58 4.68
C ALA A 81 -16.79 4.97 5.13
N PHE A 82 -15.50 5.25 4.97
CA PHE A 82 -14.93 6.56 5.25
C PHE A 82 -13.93 6.99 4.18
N ALA A 83 -13.80 8.31 4.01
CA ALA A 83 -12.77 8.96 3.23
C ALA A 83 -12.44 10.30 3.90
N VAL A 84 -11.18 10.52 4.26
CA VAL A 84 -10.73 11.68 5.05
C VAL A 84 -9.45 12.24 4.43
N SER A 85 -9.40 13.56 4.23
CA SER A 85 -8.17 14.24 3.85
C SER A 85 -7.28 14.47 5.08
N VAL A 86 -6.00 14.14 4.95
CA VAL A 86 -4.99 14.29 6.02
C VAL A 86 -3.72 14.91 5.46
N VAL A 87 -2.79 15.27 6.35
CA VAL A 87 -1.42 15.63 6.00
C VAL A 87 -0.51 14.62 6.68
N CYS A 88 0.43 14.06 5.92
CA CYS A 88 1.42 13.13 6.46
C CYS A 88 2.75 13.28 5.70
N ASN A 89 3.75 12.49 6.08
CA ASN A 89 5.11 12.65 5.57
C ASN A 89 5.54 11.54 4.59
N SER A 90 4.68 10.54 4.36
CA SER A 90 4.96 9.43 3.45
C SER A 90 3.70 8.64 3.09
N ASN A 91 3.77 7.89 1.99
CA ASN A 91 2.76 6.91 1.62
C ASN A 91 2.54 5.87 2.74
N ASN A 92 3.61 5.35 3.35
CA ASN A 92 3.50 4.40 4.46
C ASN A 92 2.76 5.00 5.66
N MET A 93 2.95 6.29 5.94
CA MET A 93 2.22 6.96 7.01
C MET A 93 0.73 7.11 6.67
N ALA A 94 0.38 7.39 5.41
CA ALA A 94 -1.02 7.42 4.97
C ALA A 94 -1.71 6.06 5.18
N GLU A 95 -1.05 4.96 4.84
CA GLU A 95 -1.57 3.60 5.05
C GLU A 95 -1.79 3.26 6.54
N ILE A 96 -0.83 3.65 7.40
CA ILE A 96 -0.93 3.47 8.86
C ILE A 96 -2.08 4.31 9.41
N LEU A 97 -2.20 5.56 8.98
CA LEU A 97 -3.29 6.45 9.42
C LEU A 97 -4.66 5.92 8.99
N ALA A 98 -4.80 5.43 7.76
CA ALA A 98 -6.02 4.78 7.28
C ALA A 98 -6.40 3.58 8.16
N THR A 99 -5.41 2.74 8.47
CA THR A 99 -5.57 1.56 9.34
C THR A 99 -6.00 1.95 10.75
N SER A 100 -5.30 2.91 11.38
CA SER A 100 -5.60 3.38 12.74
C SER A 100 -7.00 3.95 12.82
N TYR A 101 -7.36 4.85 11.90
CA TYR A 101 -8.67 5.48 11.86
C TYR A 101 -9.79 4.44 11.67
N GLY A 102 -9.59 3.47 10.78
CA GLY A 102 -10.54 2.38 10.59
C GLY A 102 -10.69 1.48 11.81
N VAL A 103 -9.60 1.19 12.54
CA VAL A 103 -9.65 0.39 13.78
C VAL A 103 -10.39 1.15 14.87
N ASP A 104 -10.13 2.45 15.03
CA ASP A 104 -10.84 3.30 15.98
C ASP A 104 -12.35 3.31 15.70
N LEU A 105 -12.74 3.39 14.42
CA LEU A 105 -14.15 3.25 14.03
C LEU A 105 -14.72 1.88 14.42
N CYS A 106 -13.98 0.79 14.20
CA CYS A 106 -14.44 -0.56 14.58
C CYS A 106 -14.65 -0.69 16.10
N LEU A 107 -13.73 -0.17 16.91
CA LEU A 107 -13.79 -0.25 18.37
C LEU A 107 -14.91 0.62 18.94
N ASN A 108 -15.05 1.84 18.42
CA ASN A 108 -16.08 2.75 18.90
C ASN A 108 -17.47 2.31 18.43
N TRP A 109 -17.63 1.71 17.25
CA TRP A 109 -18.95 1.25 16.78
C TRP A 109 -19.59 0.19 17.68
N VAL A 110 -18.80 -0.68 18.31
CA VAL A 110 -19.29 -1.67 19.29
C VAL A 110 -19.82 -1.01 20.57
N SER A 111 -19.36 0.20 20.90
CA SER A 111 -19.82 0.91 22.10
C SER A 111 -21.14 1.68 21.95
N TRP A 112 -21.66 1.81 20.71
CA TRP A 112 -22.92 2.51 20.42
C TRP A 112 -24.09 1.58 20.08
N ASN A 113 -23.88 0.26 20.08
CA ASN A 113 -24.90 -0.79 19.88
C ASN A 113 -24.92 -1.74 21.07
#